data_AF-A0A351SG67-F1
#
_entry.id   AF-A0A351SG67-F1
#
_cell.length_a   1.000
_cell.length_b   1.000
_cell.length_c   1.000
_cell.angle_alpha   90.00
_cell.angle_beta   90.00
_cell.angle_gamma   90.00
#
_symmetry.space_group_name_H-M   'P 1'
#
loop_
_entity.id
_entity.type
_entity.pdbx_description
1 polymer ?
#
loop_
_entity_poly.entity_id
_entity_poly.type
_entity_poly.pdbx_seq_one_letter_code
_entity_poly.pdbx_strand_id
1 'polypeptide(L)'
;SYGWLGARGWEWVSLGYLLGGLWLLYKRVISWHIPVAFLGSLLLIASLFSLIDNTYFAPPLFHLASGSVILAAFFIATDPVTASTSPVGRLLYAAGIGVLVYVIRTWGGYPDGIAFAVLIMNLAAPTIDHFYQPRAFGHK
;
A
#
# COMPACT_ATOMS: atom_id res chain seq x y z
N SER A 1 20.39 18.66 -12.26
CA SER A 1 20.27 17.48 -13.14
C SER A 1 19.29 16.52 -12.48
N TYR A 2 18.03 16.53 -12.92
CA TYR A 2 16.99 15.63 -12.43
C TYR A 2 17.32 14.19 -12.89
N GLY A 3 17.23 13.21 -11.98
CA GLY A 3 17.28 11.80 -12.35
C GLY A 3 16.05 11.40 -13.17
N TRP A 4 16.07 10.21 -13.77
CA TRP A 4 15.00 9.75 -14.68
C TRP A 4 13.62 9.69 -13.99
N LEU A 5 13.55 9.66 -12.65
CA LEU A 5 12.31 9.66 -11.86
C LEU A 5 12.25 10.70 -10.71
N GLY A 6 13.19 11.66 -10.66
CA GLY A 6 13.03 12.86 -9.82
C GLY A 6 14.19 13.24 -8.89
N ALA A 7 14.99 12.29 -8.38
CA ALA A 7 16.16 12.63 -7.55
C ALA A 7 17.23 11.53 -7.55
N ARG A 8 18.45 11.84 -8.02
CA ARG A 8 19.61 10.92 -7.99
C ARG A 8 19.87 10.48 -6.54
N GLY A 9 19.72 9.18 -6.26
CA GLY A 9 19.94 8.57 -4.95
C GLY A 9 18.68 7.90 -4.38
N TRP A 10 17.52 8.54 -4.47
CA TRP A 10 16.26 7.97 -3.98
C TRP A 10 15.79 6.76 -4.80
N GLU A 11 16.10 6.73 -6.09
CA GLU A 11 15.86 5.60 -6.97
C GLU A 11 16.57 4.32 -6.48
N TRP A 12 17.83 4.44 -6.02
CA TRP A 12 18.61 3.30 -5.50
C TRP A 12 18.03 2.77 -4.18
N VAL A 13 17.54 3.66 -3.31
CA VAL A 13 16.88 3.29 -2.06
C VAL A 13 15.55 2.58 -2.34
N SER A 14 14.73 3.13 -3.24
CA SER A 14 13.50 2.49 -3.72
C SER A 14 13.74 1.10 -4.32
N LEU A 15 14.79 0.96 -5.14
CA LEU A 15 15.21 -0.34 -5.70
C LEU A 15 15.64 -1.31 -4.61
N GLY A 16 16.38 -0.84 -3.60
CA GLY A 16 16.76 -1.65 -2.44
C GLY A 16 15.55 -2.19 -1.69
N TYR A 17 14.55 -1.33 -1.41
CA TYR A 17 13.29 -1.76 -0.79
C TYR A 17 12.50 -2.72 -1.67
N LEU A 18 12.45 -2.49 -2.98
CA LEU A 18 11.75 -3.37 -3.91
C LEU A 18 12.41 -4.76 -3.95
N LEU A 19 13.75 -4.83 -4.03
CA LEU A 19 14.49 -6.09 -3.99
C LEU A 19 14.31 -6.82 -2.66
N GLY A 20 14.39 -6.12 -1.53
CA GLY A 20 14.12 -6.68 -0.22
C GLY A 20 12.70 -7.21 -0.08
N GLY A 21 11.70 -6.46 -0.56
CA GLY A 21 10.30 -6.86 -0.57
C GLY A 21 10.02 -8.09 -1.43
N LEU A 22 10.60 -8.15 -2.63
CA LEU A 22 10.53 -9.32 -3.51
C LEU A 22 11.20 -10.54 -2.87
N TRP A 23 12.33 -10.36 -2.18
CA TRP A 23 12.99 -11.44 -1.46
C TRP A 23 12.13 -11.98 -0.31
N LEU A 24 11.45 -11.11 0.45
CA LEU A 24 10.51 -11.52 1.51
C LEU A 24 9.30 -12.29 0.95
N LEU A 25 8.77 -11.87 -0.21
CA LEU A 25 7.73 -12.61 -0.93
C LEU A 25 8.23 -13.98 -1.38
N TYR A 26 9.44 -14.04 -1.96
CA TYR A 26 10.05 -15.30 -2.41
C TYR A 26 10.25 -16.27 -1.25
N LYS A 27 10.70 -15.78 -0.10
CA LYS A 27 10.85 -16.56 1.14
C LYS A 27 9.52 -16.86 1.83
N ARG A 28 8.39 -16.39 1.28
CA ARG A 28 7.03 -16.55 1.81
C ARG A 28 6.88 -16.06 3.26
N VAL A 29 7.70 -15.07 3.64
CA VAL A 29 7.61 -14.42 4.96
C VAL A 29 6.39 -13.50 5.00
N ILE A 30 6.15 -12.78 3.89
CA ILE A 30 4.98 -11.92 3.70
C ILE A 30 4.04 -12.51 2.65
N SER A 31 2.75 -12.20 2.74
CA SER A 31 1.76 -12.60 1.75
C SER A 31 1.65 -11.58 0.62
N TRP A 32 1.46 -12.04 -0.61
CA TRP A 32 1.32 -11.18 -1.79
C TRP A 32 0.05 -10.32 -1.79
N HIS A 33 -0.98 -10.72 -1.04
CA HIS A 33 -2.27 -10.03 -0.98
C HIS A 33 -2.12 -8.56 -0.57
N ILE A 34 -1.30 -8.27 0.46
CA ILE A 34 -1.14 -6.92 1.01
C ILE A 34 -0.40 -6.01 0.02
N PRO A 35 0.82 -6.33 -0.46
CA PRO A 35 1.53 -5.48 -1.41
C PRO A 35 0.73 -5.23 -2.70
N VAL A 36 0.10 -6.27 -3.25
CA VAL A 36 -0.66 -6.16 -4.51
C VAL A 36 -1.91 -5.32 -4.33
N ALA A 37 -2.68 -5.51 -3.26
CA ALA A 37 -3.88 -4.71 -3.03
C ALA A 37 -3.57 -3.25 -2.71
N PHE A 38 -2.52 -2.97 -1.93
CA PHE A 38 -2.12 -1.61 -1.61
C PHE A 38 -1.62 -0.84 -2.85
N LEU A 39 -0.68 -1.42 -3.61
CA LEU A 39 -0.16 -0.79 -4.83
C LEU A 39 -1.24 -0.71 -5.91
N GLY A 40 -2.06 -1.75 -6.04
CA GLY A 40 -3.17 -1.81 -6.98
C GLY A 40 -4.23 -0.76 -6.70
N SER A 41 -4.68 -0.61 -5.45
CA SER A 41 -5.70 0.40 -5.12
C SER A 41 -5.18 1.82 -5.28
N LEU A 42 -3.91 2.07 -4.90
CA LEU A 42 -3.26 3.36 -5.10
C LEU A 42 -3.13 3.71 -6.59
N LEU A 43 -2.71 2.75 -7.42
CA LEU A 43 -2.65 2.92 -8.87
C LEU A 43 -4.04 3.22 -9.45
N LEU A 44 -5.05 2.45 -9.07
CA LEU A 44 -6.41 2.58 -9.59
C LEU A 44 -7.00 3.94 -9.25
N ILE A 45 -6.90 4.37 -7.98
CA ILE A 45 -7.48 5.65 -7.57
C ILE A 45 -6.70 6.82 -8.19
N ALA A 46 -5.37 6.77 -8.23
CA ALA A 46 -4.58 7.81 -8.87
C ALA A 46 -4.87 7.89 -10.38
N SER A 47 -5.05 6.74 -11.05
CA SER A 47 -5.41 6.69 -12.47
C SER A 47 -6.78 7.29 -12.72
N LEU A 48 -7.77 6.95 -11.89
CA LEU A 48 -9.13 7.47 -12.01
C LEU A 48 -9.16 8.99 -11.91
N PHE A 49 -8.48 9.56 -10.91
CA PHE A 49 -8.45 11.01 -10.73
C PHE A 49 -7.58 11.73 -11.76
N SER A 50 -6.45 11.15 -12.17
CA SER A 50 -5.59 11.71 -13.22
C SER A 50 -6.29 11.72 -14.60
N LEU A 51 -7.23 10.82 -14.84
CA LEU A 51 -8.09 10.84 -16.04
C LEU A 51 -9.15 11.95 -16.00
N ILE A 52 -9.58 12.38 -14.82
CA ILE A 52 -10.56 13.46 -14.66
C ILE A 52 -9.90 14.83 -14.90
N ASP A 53 -8.73 15.06 -14.28
CA ASP A 53 -7.96 16.28 -14.47
C ASP A 53 -6.46 16.02 -14.31
N ASN A 54 -5.76 15.89 -15.44
CA ASN A 54 -4.32 15.64 -15.46
C ASN A 54 -3.49 16.86 -15.02
N THR A 55 -4.09 18.04 -15.00
CA THR A 55 -3.40 19.29 -14.63
C THR A 55 -3.33 19.47 -13.12
N TYR A 56 -4.38 19.04 -12.42
CA TYR A 56 -4.49 19.14 -10.97
C TYR A 56 -3.99 17.88 -10.24
N PHE A 57 -4.20 16.69 -10.83
CA PHE A 57 -3.81 15.41 -10.21
C PHE A 57 -2.55 14.83 -10.85
N ALA A 58 -1.54 14.57 -10.03
CA ALA A 58 -0.26 14.03 -10.47
C ALA A 58 -0.43 12.64 -11.15
N PRO A 59 0.44 12.30 -12.11
CA PRO A 59 0.36 11.00 -12.79
C PRO A 59 0.45 9.82 -11.82
N PRO A 60 -0.23 8.69 -12.08
CA PRO A 60 -0.25 7.53 -11.17
C PRO A 60 1.15 6.97 -10.88
N LEU A 61 2.04 7.00 -11.88
CA LEU A 61 3.42 6.56 -11.74
C LEU A 61 4.21 7.43 -10.76
N PHE A 62 3.88 8.72 -10.61
CA PHE A 62 4.54 9.60 -9.65
C PHE A 62 4.20 9.17 -8.21
N HIS A 63 2.95 8.77 -7.96
CA HIS A 63 2.54 8.26 -6.65
C HIS A 63 3.25 6.93 -6.31
N LEU A 64 3.39 6.03 -7.28
CA LEU A 64 4.05 4.73 -7.10
C LEU A 64 5.57 4.80 -7.04
N ALA A 65 6.20 5.72 -7.78
CA ALA A 65 7.66 5.87 -7.81
C ALA A 65 8.24 6.48 -6.52
N SER A 66 7.38 6.90 -5.59
CA SER A 66 7.78 7.35 -4.26
C SER A 66 8.36 6.19 -3.44
N GLY A 67 9.60 6.32 -3.00
CA GLY A 67 10.26 5.28 -2.19
C GLY A 67 9.54 4.93 -0.90
N SER A 68 8.77 5.88 -0.33
CA SER A 68 7.95 5.61 0.86
C SER A 68 6.78 4.68 0.57
N VAL A 69 6.24 4.66 -0.65
CA VAL A 69 5.16 3.73 -1.06
C VAL A 69 5.68 2.30 -1.18
N ILE A 70 6.87 2.10 -1.77
CA ILE A 70 7.47 0.77 -1.86
C ILE A 70 7.83 0.26 -0.46
N LEU A 71 8.45 1.10 0.38
CA LEU A 71 8.70 0.76 1.77
C LEU A 71 7.41 0.35 2.50
N ALA A 72 6.34 1.12 2.32
CA ALA A 72 5.06 0.85 2.95
C ALA A 72 4.45 -0.47 2.49
N ALA A 73 4.47 -0.74 1.19
CA ALA A 73 3.88 -1.91 0.58
C ALA A 73 4.49 -3.23 1.10
N PHE A 74 5.80 -3.24 1.33
CA PHE A 74 6.53 -4.48 1.65
C PHE A 74 6.97 -4.62 3.11
N PHE A 75 7.12 -3.52 3.85
CA PHE A 75 7.69 -3.55 5.20
C PHE A 75 6.80 -2.95 6.30
N ILE A 76 5.86 -2.06 5.97
CA ILE A 76 4.99 -1.42 6.98
C ILE A 76 3.61 -2.08 7.00
N ALA A 77 2.92 -2.12 5.85
CA ALA A 77 1.57 -2.66 5.76
C ALA A 77 1.52 -4.19 5.96
N THR A 78 2.66 -4.86 5.83
CA THR A 78 2.83 -6.32 5.94
C THR A 78 3.13 -6.81 7.35
N ASP A 79 3.08 -5.92 8.37
CA ASP A 79 3.28 -6.29 9.77
C ASP A 79 2.29 -7.42 10.18
N PRO A 80 2.79 -8.60 10.58
CA PRO A 80 1.96 -9.76 10.89
C PRO A 80 1.09 -9.60 12.14
N VAL A 81 1.37 -8.62 13.01
CA VAL A 81 0.68 -8.48 14.29
C VAL A 81 -0.65 -7.73 14.15
N THR A 82 -0.71 -6.73 13.27
CA THR A 82 -1.86 -5.82 13.16
C THR A 82 -2.65 -5.95 11.86
N ALA A 83 -2.11 -6.67 10.87
CA ALA A 83 -2.82 -6.92 9.63
C ALA A 83 -3.95 -7.94 9.79
N SER A 84 -4.99 -7.79 8.95
CA SER A 84 -6.10 -8.74 8.87
C SER A 84 -5.61 -10.19 8.64
N THR A 85 -6.28 -11.14 9.28
CA THR A 85 -5.89 -12.55 9.29
C THR A 85 -6.42 -13.33 8.08
N SER A 86 -7.57 -12.95 7.52
CA SER A 86 -8.18 -13.65 6.39
C SER A 86 -7.62 -13.17 5.03
N PRO A 87 -7.55 -14.03 4.00
CA PRO A 87 -7.05 -13.62 2.68
C PRO A 87 -7.85 -12.46 2.05
N VAL A 88 -9.17 -12.49 2.20
CA VAL A 88 -10.07 -11.42 1.70
C VAL A 88 -9.91 -10.16 2.55
N GLY A 89 -9.84 -10.30 3.87
CA GLY A 89 -9.64 -9.18 4.77
C GLY A 89 -8.31 -8.47 4.53
N ARG A 90 -7.23 -9.19 4.22
CA ARG A 90 -5.93 -8.61 3.81
C ARG A 90 -6.03 -7.74 2.56
N LEU A 91 -6.80 -8.18 1.56
CA LEU A 91 -7.03 -7.41 0.34
C LEU A 91 -7.79 -6.11 0.66
N LEU A 92 -8.86 -6.19 1.45
CA LEU A 92 -9.66 -5.02 1.83
C LEU A 92 -8.88 -4.04 2.72
N TYR A 93 -8.14 -4.57 3.69
CA TYR A 93 -7.26 -3.81 4.57
C TYR A 93 -6.24 -3.01 3.75
N ALA A 94 -5.48 -3.69 2.90
CA ALA A 94 -4.43 -3.06 2.11
C ALA A 94 -5.00 -2.11 1.03
N ALA A 95 -6.11 -2.47 0.41
CA ALA A 95 -6.81 -1.59 -0.52
C ALA A 95 -7.24 -0.28 0.16
N GLY A 96 -7.79 -0.37 1.38
CA GLY A 96 -8.16 0.77 2.21
C GLY A 96 -6.97 1.69 2.53
N ILE A 97 -5.81 1.11 2.86
CA ILE A 97 -4.58 1.92 3.06
C ILE A 97 -4.25 2.70 1.79
N GLY A 98 -4.24 2.06 0.62
CA GLY A 98 -3.86 2.74 -0.64
C GLY A 98 -4.81 3.88 -1.02
N VAL A 99 -6.12 3.71 -0.77
CA VAL A 99 -7.12 4.77 -0.95
C VAL A 99 -6.88 5.93 0.02
N LEU A 100 -6.69 5.64 1.31
CA LEU A 100 -6.44 6.67 2.31
C LEU A 100 -5.13 7.43 2.05
N VAL A 101 -4.08 6.74 1.62
CA VAL A 101 -2.81 7.37 1.23
C VAL A 101 -3.03 8.37 0.11
N TYR A 102 -3.79 8.00 -0.93
CA TYR A 102 -4.11 8.93 -2.01
C TYR A 102 -4.88 10.15 -1.49
N VAL A 103 -5.92 9.92 -0.67
CA VAL A 103 -6.75 10.99 -0.13
C VAL A 103 -5.92 11.98 0.70
N ILE A 104 -5.08 11.48 1.61
CA ILE A 104 -4.26 12.31 2.49
C ILE A 104 -3.20 13.07 1.68
N ARG A 105 -2.60 12.46 0.67
CA ARG A 105 -1.60 13.14 -0.18
C ARG A 105 -2.20 14.23 -1.03
N THR A 106 -3.40 14.01 -1.56
CA THR A 106 -4.04 14.93 -2.50
C THR A 106 -4.72 16.10 -1.79
N TRP A 107 -5.40 15.85 -0.66
CA TRP A 107 -6.18 16.89 0.05
C TRP A 107 -5.66 17.23 1.45
N GLY A 108 -4.87 16.36 2.06
CA GLY A 108 -4.38 16.56 3.43
C GLY A 108 -3.16 17.46 3.55
N GLY A 109 -2.47 17.79 2.46
CA GLY A 109 -1.26 18.62 2.47
C GLY A 109 -0.03 17.96 3.13
N TYR A 110 -0.10 16.67 3.48
CA TYR A 110 1.01 15.88 4.05
C TYR A 110 1.59 14.94 2.98
N PRO A 111 2.83 15.18 2.50
CA PRO A 111 3.46 14.37 1.45
C PRO A 111 3.59 12.87 1.83
N ASP A 112 3.76 12.56 3.12
CA ASP A 112 3.84 11.20 3.63
C ASP A 112 2.63 10.85 4.52
N GLY A 113 1.45 10.71 3.90
CA GLY A 113 0.21 10.27 4.55
C GLY A 113 0.14 8.78 4.92
N ILE A 114 1.22 8.02 4.73
CA ILE A 114 1.25 6.55 4.85
C ILE A 114 1.04 6.10 6.30
N ALA A 115 1.76 6.69 7.26
CA ALA A 115 1.66 6.28 8.65
C ALA A 115 0.23 6.45 9.18
N PHE A 116 -0.43 7.57 8.85
CA PHE A 116 -1.82 7.81 9.24
C PHE A 116 -2.79 6.81 8.61
N ALA A 117 -2.64 6.53 7.30
CA ALA A 117 -3.47 5.56 6.61
C ALA A 117 -3.32 4.15 7.23
N VAL A 118 -2.10 3.73 7.54
CA VAL A 118 -1.82 2.43 8.18
C VAL A 118 -2.40 2.39 9.58
N LEU A 119 -2.23 3.44 10.39
CA LEU A 119 -2.80 3.51 11.73
C LEU A 119 -4.34 3.38 11.69
N ILE A 120 -5.01 4.16 10.84
CA ILE A 120 -6.48 4.09 10.69
C ILE A 120 -6.91 2.67 10.29
N MET A 121 -6.21 2.04 9.34
CA MET A 121 -6.57 0.70 8.89
C MET A 121 -6.22 -0.38 9.91
N ASN A 122 -5.19 -0.19 10.74
CA ASN A 122 -4.90 -1.07 11.88
C ASN A 122 -6.04 -1.04 12.90
N LEU A 123 -6.64 0.14 13.15
CA LEU A 123 -7.85 0.23 13.98
C LEU A 123 -9.06 -0.47 13.33
N ALA A 124 -9.15 -0.46 12.00
CA ALA A 124 -10.23 -1.11 11.26
C ALA A 124 -10.02 -2.63 11.05
N ALA A 125 -8.80 -3.14 11.21
CA ALA A 125 -8.46 -4.54 10.92
C ALA A 125 -9.28 -5.56 11.72
N PRO A 126 -9.53 -5.40 13.05
CA PRO A 126 -10.38 -6.31 13.81
C PRO A 126 -11.82 -6.35 13.29
N THR A 127 -12.34 -5.19 12.87
CA THR A 127 -13.69 -5.09 12.30
C THR A 127 -13.77 -5.79 10.94
N ILE A 128 -12.74 -5.64 10.09
CA ILE A 128 -12.64 -6.36 8.81
C ILE A 128 -12.60 -7.88 9.06
N ASP A 129 -11.82 -8.34 10.02
CA ASP A 129 -11.74 -9.76 10.38
C ASP A 129 -13.06 -10.30 10.96
N HIS A 130 -13.82 -9.47 11.67
CA HIS A 130 -15.14 -9.84 12.16
C HIS A 130 -16.12 -10.11 11.02
N PHE A 131 -16.12 -9.26 9.98
CA PHE A 131 -16.98 -9.46 8.80
C PHE A 131 -16.48 -10.57 7.87
N TYR A 132 -15.17 -10.75 7.77
CA TYR A 132 -14.52 -11.71 6.88
C TYR A 132 -13.76 -12.76 7.67
N GLN A 133 -14.46 -13.46 8.56
CA GLN A 133 -13.86 -14.50 9.40
C GLN A 133 -13.16 -15.57 8.54
N PRO A 134 -11.94 -15.99 8.92
CA PRO A 134 -11.35 -17.18 8.34
C PRO A 134 -12.31 -18.35 8.60
N ARG A 135 -12.67 -19.11 7.55
CA ARG A 135 -13.51 -20.31 7.69
C ARG A 135 -12.96 -21.16 8.84
N ALA A 136 -13.75 -21.34 9.90
CA ALA A 136 -13.37 -22.19 11.02
C ALA A 136 -13.10 -23.60 10.49
N PHE A 137 -11.85 -24.07 10.63
CA PHE A 137 -11.52 -25.47 10.42
C PHE A 137 -12.18 -26.26 11.54
N GLY A 138 -13.28 -26.94 11.21
CA GLY A 138 -14.02 -27.74 12.18
C GLY A 138 -15.46 -27.98 11.75
N HIS A 139 -15.67 -28.62 10.61
CA HIS A 139 -16.90 -29.36 10.31
C HIS A 139 -16.53 -30.61 9.51
N LYS A 140 -16.38 -31.72 10.22
CA LYS A 140 -16.81 -33.04 9.77
C LYS A 140 -17.63 -33.64 10.90
#